data_AF-A0AAU7Z9T6-F1
#
_entry.id   AF-A0AAU7Z9T6-F1
#
_cell.length_a   1.000
_cell.length_b   1.000
_cell.length_c   1.000
_cell.angle_alpha   90.00
_cell.angle_beta   90.00
_cell.angle_gamma   90.00
#
_symmetry.space_group_name_H-M   'P 1'
#
loop_
_entity.id
_entity.type
_entity.pdbx_description
1 polymer ?
#
loop_
_entity_poly.entity_id
_entity_poly.type
_entity_poly.pdbx_seq_one_letter_code
_entity_poly.pdbx_strand_id
1 'polypeptide(L)'
;MSFEVALAKMAAEPVLVFDPSPTGIATVEKSDITNIKFFPIGLAAHSGSIEFSLPKDAAEGSYSVVQEGVETIRFDCYDLGTIMSTNDDSYIDLLKMDIEGFEFDIVHQILDQRIPIRQLCVEFHSWLRPGQTYKTIVRLHRAGYRLIHKKRGDYTFLLDRSRYAELQRSYTQQPA
;
A
#
# COMPACT_ATOMS: atom_id res chain seq x y z
N MET A 1 5.57 12.97 0.19
CA MET A 1 6.38 12.68 1.40
C MET A 1 5.97 13.45 2.67
N SER A 2 4.96 14.32 2.68
CA SER A 2 4.63 15.09 3.91
C SER A 2 4.09 14.21 5.04
N PHE A 3 3.30 13.18 4.71
CA PHE A 3 2.76 12.22 5.68
C PHE A 3 3.86 11.36 6.29
N GLU A 4 4.72 10.80 5.44
CA GLU A 4 5.81 9.89 5.82
C GLU A 4 6.80 10.61 6.74
N VAL A 5 7.16 11.86 6.41
CA VAL A 5 8.05 12.70 7.24
C VAL A 5 7.41 13.05 8.58
N ALA A 6 6.09 13.31 8.63
CA ALA A 6 5.41 13.56 9.89
C ALA A 6 5.38 12.30 10.77
N LEU A 7 5.14 11.13 10.18
CA LEU A 7 5.15 9.85 10.88
C LEU A 7 6.54 9.50 11.41
N ALA A 8 7.58 9.68 10.59
CA ALA A 8 8.97 9.37 10.96
C ALA A 8 9.47 10.20 12.15
N LYS A 9 8.97 11.43 12.33
CA LYS A 9 9.26 12.30 13.49
C LYS A 9 8.62 11.81 14.80
N MET A 10 7.60 10.97 14.72
CA MET A 10 6.82 10.50 15.87
C MET A 10 7.04 9.02 16.19
N ALA A 11 7.41 8.21 15.19
CA ALA A 11 7.62 6.79 15.32
C ALA A 11 8.98 6.49 15.99
N ALA A 12 9.01 5.45 16.83
CA ALA A 12 10.25 4.91 17.38
C ALA A 12 11.00 4.05 16.35
N GLU A 13 10.24 3.32 15.51
CA GLU A 13 10.76 2.48 14.45
C GLU A 13 10.83 3.25 13.11
N PRO A 14 11.69 2.83 12.17
CA PRO A 14 11.75 3.42 10.83
C PRO A 14 10.44 3.29 10.05
N VAL A 15 10.04 4.37 9.38
CA VAL A 15 8.95 4.32 8.40
C VAL A 15 9.51 3.74 7.09
N LEU A 16 8.95 2.60 6.67
CA LEU A 16 9.33 1.95 5.43
C LEU A 16 8.51 2.56 4.27
N VAL A 17 9.20 3.01 3.22
CA VAL A 17 8.58 3.62 2.04
C VAL A 17 8.98 2.83 0.81
N PHE A 18 7.99 2.32 0.07
CA PHE A 18 8.17 1.52 -1.13
C PHE A 18 7.61 2.30 -2.31
N ASP A 19 8.49 2.75 -3.20
CA ASP A 19 8.10 3.53 -4.38
C ASP A 19 9.12 3.27 -5.50
N PRO A 20 8.72 2.66 -6.63
CA PRO A 20 9.64 2.36 -7.72
C PRO A 20 9.85 3.56 -8.65
N SER A 21 9.09 4.66 -8.46
CA SER A 21 9.06 5.76 -9.41
C SER A 21 10.37 6.56 -9.39
N PRO A 22 10.82 7.05 -10.57
CA PRO A 22 11.95 7.97 -10.65
C PRO A 22 11.76 9.23 -9.81
N THR A 23 10.51 9.72 -9.70
CA THR A 23 10.14 10.89 -8.88
C THR A 23 10.27 10.60 -7.38
N GLY A 24 9.84 9.44 -6.91
CA GLY A 24 10.02 9.00 -5.53
C GLY A 24 11.50 8.89 -5.14
N ILE A 25 12.30 8.24 -5.98
CA ILE A 25 13.76 8.11 -5.82
C ILE A 25 14.40 9.50 -5.70
N ALA A 26 14.14 10.38 -6.67
CA ALA A 26 14.71 11.73 -6.68
C ALA A 26 14.22 12.60 -5.51
N THR A 27 13.03 12.34 -4.97
CA THR A 27 12.49 13.04 -3.80
C THR A 27 13.26 12.65 -2.53
N VAL A 28 13.52 11.37 -2.33
CA VAL A 28 14.26 10.86 -1.17
C VAL A 28 15.73 11.31 -1.21
N GLU A 29 16.38 11.26 -2.37
CA GLU A 29 17.78 11.69 -2.53
C GLU A 29 18.02 13.15 -2.14
N LYS A 30 17.00 14.01 -2.25
CA LYS A 30 17.08 15.45 -1.97
C LYS A 30 16.63 15.83 -0.56
N SER A 31 16.11 14.87 0.20
CA SER A 31 15.46 15.14 1.48
C SER A 31 16.38 14.73 2.63
N ASP A 32 16.47 15.58 3.66
CA ASP A 32 17.09 15.20 4.95
C ASP A 32 16.04 14.43 5.76
N ILE A 33 16.01 13.11 5.56
CA ILE A 33 14.98 12.26 6.12
C ILE A 33 15.58 11.37 7.20
N THR A 34 15.39 11.77 8.45
CA THR A 34 15.67 10.90 9.59
C THR A 34 14.53 9.89 9.75
N ASN A 35 14.88 8.66 10.09
CA ASN A 35 13.94 7.58 10.42
C ASN A 35 12.97 7.15 9.28
N ILE A 36 13.39 7.31 8.02
CA ILE A 36 12.73 6.70 6.86
C ILE A 36 13.70 5.75 6.18
N LYS A 37 13.22 4.55 5.82
CA LYS A 37 13.94 3.59 4.98
C LYS A 37 13.21 3.46 3.66
N PHE A 38 13.85 3.92 2.60
CA PHE A 38 13.30 3.90 1.26
C PHE A 38 13.72 2.64 0.49
N PHE A 39 12.79 2.07 -0.26
CA PHE A 39 12.98 0.91 -1.11
C PHE A 39 12.50 1.25 -2.53
N PRO A 40 13.38 1.21 -3.55
CA PRO A 40 13.04 1.54 -4.94
C PRO A 40 12.31 0.37 -5.63
N ILE A 41 11.26 -0.15 -5.01
CA ILE A 41 10.45 -1.27 -5.50
C ILE A 41 8.97 -0.92 -5.31
N GLY A 42 8.10 -1.46 -6.17
CA GLY A 42 6.66 -1.26 -6.06
C GLY A 42 5.96 -2.31 -5.20
N LEU A 43 4.80 -1.93 -4.68
CA LEU A 43 3.84 -2.86 -4.10
C LEU A 43 2.80 -3.24 -5.16
N ALA A 44 2.58 -4.53 -5.36
CA ALA A 44 1.58 -5.05 -6.31
C ALA A 44 0.84 -6.26 -5.72
N ALA A 45 -0.22 -6.72 -6.39
CA ALA A 45 -0.97 -7.91 -5.97
C ALA A 45 -0.22 -9.24 -6.24
N HIS A 46 0.92 -9.19 -6.93
CA HIS A 46 1.81 -10.31 -7.18
C HIS A 46 3.22 -9.79 -7.45
N SER A 47 4.23 -10.58 -7.07
CA SER A 47 5.62 -10.25 -7.29
C SER A 47 6.03 -10.44 -8.76
N GLY A 48 6.83 -9.52 -9.30
CA GLY A 48 7.37 -9.59 -10.66
C GLY A 48 7.58 -8.22 -11.31
N SER A 49 7.82 -8.25 -12.63
CA SER A 49 7.93 -7.05 -13.45
C SER A 49 6.53 -6.61 -13.88
N ILE A 50 6.01 -5.57 -13.23
CA ILE A 50 4.63 -5.08 -13.38
C ILE A 50 4.62 -3.85 -14.28
N GLU A 51 3.60 -3.77 -15.14
CA GLU A 51 3.43 -2.70 -16.12
C GLU A 51 2.56 -1.57 -15.56
N PHE A 52 3.00 -0.34 -15.80
CA PHE A 52 2.37 0.89 -15.35
C PHE A 52 2.19 1.82 -16.55
N SER A 53 1.07 2.54 -16.61
CA SER A 53 0.93 3.66 -17.53
C SER A 53 1.76 4.85 -17.06
N LEU A 54 2.41 5.53 -18.02
CA LEU A 54 3.16 6.75 -17.76
C LEU A 54 2.24 7.86 -17.19
N PRO A 55 2.75 8.70 -16.28
CA PRO A 55 1.99 9.83 -15.77
C PRO A 55 1.70 10.83 -16.88
N LYS A 56 0.57 11.55 -16.76
CA LYS A 56 0.26 12.66 -17.67
C LYS A 56 1.24 13.81 -17.53
N ASP A 57 1.67 14.08 -16.30
CA ASP A 57 2.74 15.01 -15.98
C ASP A 57 3.93 14.24 -15.39
N ALA A 58 5.04 14.19 -16.15
CA ALA A 58 6.26 13.52 -15.73
C ALA A 58 6.89 14.14 -14.46
N ALA A 59 6.59 15.40 -14.14
CA ALA A 59 7.07 16.05 -12.93
C ALA A 59 6.24 15.65 -11.68
N GLU A 60 4.96 15.34 -11.85
CA GLU A 60 4.09 14.82 -10.78
C GLU A 60 4.43 13.37 -10.46
N GLY A 61 4.62 12.53 -11.49
CA GLY A 61 5.10 11.16 -11.33
C GLY A 61 4.06 10.14 -10.87
N SER A 62 2.76 10.39 -11.07
CA SER A 62 1.67 9.44 -10.79
C SER A 62 1.60 8.30 -11.83
N TYR A 63 2.43 7.28 -11.67
CA TYR A 63 2.36 6.05 -12.45
C TYR A 63 1.17 5.21 -12.02
N SER A 64 0.33 4.79 -12.97
CA SER A 64 -0.96 4.15 -12.68
C SER A 64 -1.08 2.75 -13.27
N VAL A 65 -2.14 2.04 -12.91
CA VAL A 65 -2.56 0.82 -13.63
C VAL A 65 -2.69 1.11 -15.14
N VAL A 66 -2.46 0.09 -15.98
CA VAL A 66 -2.47 0.23 -17.44
C VAL A 66 -3.80 0.82 -17.93
N GLN A 67 -3.70 1.92 -18.68
CA GLN A 67 -4.78 2.64 -19.34
C GLN A 67 -4.66 2.51 -20.86
N GLU A 68 -5.81 2.40 -21.53
CA GLU A 68 -5.86 2.27 -22.98
C GLU A 68 -5.26 3.50 -23.67
N GLY A 69 -4.37 3.26 -24.64
CA GLY A 69 -3.75 4.32 -25.44
C GLY A 69 -2.68 5.14 -24.72
N VAL A 70 -2.26 4.74 -23.53
CA VAL A 70 -1.17 5.39 -22.78
C VAL A 70 0.07 4.50 -22.84
N GLU A 71 1.23 5.10 -23.13
CA GLU A 71 2.51 4.40 -23.08
C GLU A 71 2.78 3.82 -21.69
N THR A 72 3.57 2.75 -21.64
CA THR A 72 3.81 2.00 -20.41
C THR A 72 5.30 1.89 -20.09
N ILE A 73 5.58 1.68 -18.80
CA ILE A 73 6.89 1.34 -18.25
C ILE A 73 6.73 0.15 -17.30
N ARG A 74 7.81 -0.56 -17.03
CA ARG A 74 7.82 -1.67 -16.07
C ARG A 74 8.65 -1.35 -14.85
N PHE A 75 8.14 -1.75 -13.69
CA PHE A 75 8.83 -1.69 -12.42
C PHE A 75 8.89 -3.06 -11.77
N ASP A 76 9.96 -3.31 -11.01
CA ASP A 76 10.02 -4.46 -10.12
C ASP A 76 9.10 -4.21 -8.93
N CYS A 77 8.10 -5.08 -8.76
CA CYS A 77 7.14 -5.00 -7.68
C CYS A 77 7.07 -6.33 -6.93
N TYR A 78 6.68 -6.24 -5.67
CA TYR A 78 6.52 -7.38 -4.79
C TYR A 78 5.14 -7.33 -4.14
N ASP A 79 4.58 -8.51 -3.87
CA ASP A 79 3.41 -8.60 -3.01
C ASP A 79 3.77 -8.33 -1.54
N LEU A 80 2.75 -7.94 -0.77
CA LEU A 80 2.95 -7.53 0.62
C LEU A 80 3.52 -8.67 1.48
N GLY A 81 3.12 -9.92 1.22
CA GLY A 81 3.65 -11.09 1.93
C GLY A 81 5.15 -11.26 1.72
N THR A 82 5.62 -11.08 0.49
CA THR A 82 7.06 -11.13 0.13
C THR A 82 7.83 -9.98 0.79
N ILE A 83 7.28 -8.76 0.77
CA ILE A 83 7.89 -7.61 1.46
C ILE A 83 8.01 -7.87 2.96
N MET A 84 6.92 -8.31 3.60
CA MET A 84 6.91 -8.63 5.02
C MET A 84 7.92 -9.73 5.37
N SER A 85 7.95 -10.82 4.61
CA SER A 85 8.92 -11.91 4.82
C SER A 85 10.37 -11.44 4.66
N THR A 86 10.65 -10.52 3.73
CA THR A 86 12.00 -9.98 3.51
C THR A 86 12.45 -9.11 4.68
N ASN A 87 11.51 -8.44 5.35
CA ASN A 87 11.76 -7.59 6.51
C ASN A 87 11.66 -8.30 7.86
N ASP A 88 11.31 -9.59 7.87
CA ASP A 88 10.97 -10.35 9.10
C ASP A 88 9.76 -9.76 9.86
N ASP A 89 8.83 -9.14 9.11
CA ASP A 89 7.59 -8.59 9.65
C ASP A 89 6.52 -9.68 9.76
N SER A 90 5.93 -9.84 10.95
CA SER A 90 4.80 -10.76 11.17
C SER A 90 3.44 -10.05 11.21
N TYR A 91 3.43 -8.72 11.25
CA TYR A 91 2.25 -7.87 11.24
C TYR A 91 2.56 -6.43 10.86
N ILE A 92 1.51 -5.66 10.57
CA ILE A 92 1.62 -4.23 10.23
C ILE A 92 0.62 -3.44 11.08
N ASP A 93 1.11 -2.52 11.89
CA ASP A 93 0.22 -1.64 12.66
C ASP A 93 -0.42 -0.54 11.79
N LEU A 94 0.30 -0.08 10.77
CA LEU A 94 -0.18 0.95 9.85
C LEU A 94 0.32 0.69 8.43
N LEU A 95 -0.60 0.50 7.48
CA LEU A 95 -0.32 0.49 6.05
C LEU A 95 -1.01 1.67 5.39
N LYS A 96 -0.26 2.57 4.75
CA LYS A 96 -0.78 3.60 3.84
C LYS A 96 -0.51 3.18 2.40
N MET A 97 -1.54 3.28 1.56
CA MET A 97 -1.45 3.08 0.12
C MET A 97 -2.03 4.30 -0.61
N ASP A 98 -1.26 4.76 -1.57
CA ASP A 98 -1.62 5.76 -2.57
C ASP A 98 -0.83 5.38 -3.83
N ILE A 99 -1.47 4.52 -4.64
CA ILE A 99 -0.80 3.73 -5.68
C ILE A 99 -1.65 3.61 -6.94
N GLU A 100 -2.44 4.65 -7.23
CA GLU A 100 -2.96 4.92 -8.58
C GLU A 100 -3.66 3.71 -9.26
N GLY A 101 -4.59 3.08 -8.54
CA GLY A 101 -5.49 2.03 -9.05
C GLY A 101 -5.05 0.60 -8.74
N PHE A 102 -3.85 0.38 -8.20
CA PHE A 102 -3.38 -0.94 -7.77
C PHE A 102 -3.99 -1.38 -6.43
N GLU A 103 -4.52 -0.43 -5.63
CA GLU A 103 -4.99 -0.68 -4.27
C GLU A 103 -6.10 -1.72 -4.16
N PHE A 104 -6.95 -1.86 -5.17
CA PHE A 104 -8.09 -2.79 -5.13
C PHE A 104 -7.63 -4.24 -5.08
N ASP A 105 -6.70 -4.61 -5.95
CA ASP A 105 -6.22 -5.99 -6.07
C ASP A 105 -5.33 -6.35 -4.87
N ILE A 106 -4.53 -5.40 -4.39
CA ILE A 106 -3.72 -5.56 -3.18
C ILE A 106 -4.61 -5.73 -1.94
N VAL A 107 -5.63 -4.90 -1.74
CA VAL A 107 -6.55 -5.06 -0.60
C VAL A 107 -7.25 -6.40 -0.66
N HIS A 108 -7.64 -6.86 -1.86
CA HIS A 108 -8.23 -8.17 -2.03
C HIS A 108 -7.27 -9.30 -1.61
N GLN A 109 -6.02 -9.24 -2.07
CA GLN A 109 -4.99 -10.19 -1.68
C GLN A 109 -4.72 -10.18 -0.17
N ILE A 110 -4.59 -9.00 0.46
CA ILE A 110 -4.42 -8.82 1.92
C ILE A 110 -5.51 -9.58 2.68
N LEU A 111 -6.76 -9.44 2.23
CA LEU A 111 -7.91 -10.09 2.85
C LEU A 111 -7.92 -11.61 2.64
N ASP A 112 -7.54 -12.06 1.44
CA ASP A 112 -7.53 -13.49 1.09
C ASP A 112 -6.39 -14.24 1.80
N GLN A 113 -5.21 -13.62 1.89
CA GLN A 113 -4.05 -14.14 2.62
C GLN A 113 -4.13 -13.93 4.14
N ARG A 114 -5.12 -13.16 4.60
CA ARG A 114 -5.35 -12.82 6.02
C ARG A 114 -4.14 -12.13 6.67
N ILE A 115 -3.48 -11.25 5.92
CA ILE A 115 -2.33 -10.48 6.43
C ILE A 115 -2.79 -9.61 7.61
N PRO A 116 -2.12 -9.69 8.78
CA PRO A 116 -2.50 -8.93 9.96
C PRO A 116 -2.11 -7.46 9.82
N ILE A 117 -3.09 -6.64 9.46
CA ILE A 117 -2.95 -5.17 9.37
C ILE A 117 -3.93 -4.49 10.32
N ARG A 118 -3.44 -3.66 11.24
CA ARG A 118 -4.28 -3.01 12.25
C ARG A 118 -5.04 -1.82 11.68
N GLN A 119 -4.33 -0.91 11.02
CA GLN A 119 -4.87 0.29 10.41
C GLN A 119 -4.47 0.35 8.95
N LEU A 120 -5.46 0.53 8.08
CA LEU A 120 -5.30 0.55 6.64
C LEU A 120 -5.79 1.91 6.11
N CYS A 121 -4.86 2.72 5.62
CA CYS A 121 -5.15 4.00 4.96
C CYS A 121 -5.01 3.80 3.45
N VAL A 122 -6.06 4.05 2.67
CA VAL A 122 -6.06 3.85 1.23
C VAL A 122 -6.65 5.05 0.55
N GLU A 123 -5.96 5.58 -0.46
CA GLU A 123 -6.58 6.45 -1.45
C GLU A 123 -7.15 5.61 -2.60
N PHE A 124 -8.49 5.60 -2.75
CA PHE A 124 -9.16 4.86 -3.81
C PHE A 124 -9.31 5.72 -5.07
N HIS A 125 -8.57 5.34 -6.12
CA HIS A 125 -8.58 5.96 -7.44
C HIS A 125 -9.75 5.42 -8.27
N SER A 126 -10.96 5.75 -7.83
CA SER A 126 -12.20 5.15 -8.34
C SER A 126 -12.42 5.36 -9.84
N TRP A 127 -11.81 6.38 -10.44
CA TRP A 127 -11.87 6.64 -11.88
C TRP A 127 -11.04 5.64 -12.70
N LEU A 128 -9.97 5.08 -12.13
CA LEU A 128 -9.15 4.06 -12.78
C LEU A 128 -9.82 2.68 -12.71
N ARG A 129 -10.63 2.43 -11.68
CA ARG A 129 -11.35 1.16 -11.48
C ARG A 129 -12.80 1.38 -11.05
N PRO A 130 -13.69 1.86 -11.95
CA PRO A 130 -15.08 2.16 -11.61
C PRO A 130 -15.82 0.98 -10.96
N GLY A 131 -16.53 1.26 -9.86
CA GLY A 131 -17.35 0.28 -9.14
C GLY A 131 -16.60 -0.68 -8.21
N GLN A 132 -15.26 -0.63 -8.15
CA GLN A 132 -14.49 -1.48 -7.24
C GLN A 132 -14.54 -0.99 -5.79
N THR A 133 -14.54 0.33 -5.56
CA THR A 133 -14.51 0.95 -4.22
C THR A 133 -15.58 0.40 -3.28
N TYR A 134 -16.83 0.33 -3.73
CA TYR A 134 -17.91 -0.23 -2.90
C TYR A 134 -17.70 -1.72 -2.59
N LYS A 135 -17.27 -2.52 -3.58
CA LYS A 135 -17.00 -3.96 -3.40
C LYS A 135 -15.88 -4.18 -2.38
N THR A 136 -14.80 -3.41 -2.50
CA THR A 136 -13.65 -3.49 -1.59
C THR A 136 -14.02 -3.06 -0.17
N ILE A 137 -14.81 -2.00 -0.01
CA ILE A 137 -15.34 -1.58 1.31
C ILE A 137 -16.20 -2.68 1.94
N VAL A 138 -17.08 -3.32 1.17
CA VAL A 138 -17.91 -4.43 1.68
C VAL A 138 -17.05 -5.61 2.12
N ARG A 139 -15.99 -5.95 1.36
CA ARG A 139 -15.05 -7.02 1.75
C ARG A 139 -14.29 -6.66 3.03
N LEU A 140 -13.76 -5.44 3.13
CA LEU A 140 -13.10 -4.94 4.34
C LEU A 140 -14.03 -5.03 5.56
N HIS A 141 -15.28 -4.57 5.42
CA HIS A 141 -16.27 -4.65 6.48
C HIS A 141 -16.54 -6.11 6.92
N ARG A 142 -16.68 -7.04 5.96
CA ARG A 142 -16.86 -8.48 6.25
C ARG A 142 -15.65 -9.11 6.94
N ALA A 143 -14.45 -8.59 6.67
CA ALA A 143 -13.21 -9.03 7.31
C ALA A 143 -13.01 -8.45 8.73
N GLY A 144 -13.90 -7.56 9.18
CA GLY A 144 -13.88 -6.97 10.52
C GLY A 144 -13.33 -5.54 10.59
N TYR A 145 -13.00 -4.92 9.44
CA TYR A 145 -12.59 -3.52 9.42
C TYR A 145 -13.79 -2.58 9.56
N ARG A 146 -13.56 -1.42 10.18
CA ARG A 146 -14.50 -0.30 10.26
C ARG A 146 -13.90 0.94 9.61
N LEU A 147 -14.70 1.62 8.79
CA LEU A 147 -14.33 2.92 8.24
C LEU A 147 -14.40 3.97 9.36
N ILE A 148 -13.25 4.54 9.74
CA ILE A 148 -13.15 5.54 10.81
C ILE A 148 -12.87 6.95 10.31
N HIS A 149 -12.38 7.08 9.07
CA HIS A 149 -12.18 8.37 8.41
C HIS A 149 -12.41 8.24 6.91
N LYS A 150 -13.02 9.28 6.31
CA LYS A 150 -13.20 9.40 4.87
C LYS A 150 -13.12 10.87 4.47
N LYS A 151 -12.23 11.20 3.53
CA LYS A 151 -12.13 12.53 2.93
C LYS A 151 -11.74 12.40 1.47
N ARG A 152 -12.60 12.83 0.55
CA ARG A 152 -12.39 12.64 -0.90
C ARG A 152 -12.10 11.16 -1.25
N GLY A 153 -10.95 10.87 -1.85
CA GLY A 153 -10.46 9.54 -2.19
C GLY A 153 -9.81 8.81 -1.01
N ASP A 154 -9.47 9.50 0.08
CA ASP A 154 -8.85 8.91 1.27
C ASP A 154 -9.86 8.20 2.17
N TYR A 155 -9.54 6.96 2.53
CA TYR A 155 -10.27 6.13 3.48
C TYR A 155 -9.32 5.58 4.52
N THR A 156 -9.71 5.61 5.79
CA THR A 156 -9.00 4.94 6.88
C THR A 156 -9.88 3.88 7.50
N PHE A 157 -9.40 2.65 7.46
CA PHE A 157 -10.03 1.50 8.05
C PHE A 157 -9.28 1.04 9.28
N LEU A 158 -10.02 0.66 10.31
CA LEU A 158 -9.50 0.17 11.58
C LEU A 158 -10.04 -1.23 11.83
N LEU A 159 -9.15 -2.21 11.97
CA LEU A 159 -9.53 -3.58 12.32
C LEU A 159 -9.96 -3.67 13.79
N ASP A 160 -10.87 -4.56 14.16
CA ASP A 160 -11.12 -4.77 15.59
C ASP A 160 -9.86 -5.34 16.31
N ARG A 161 -9.61 -4.96 17.58
CA ARG A 161 -8.42 -5.41 18.33
C ARG A 161 -8.40 -6.93 18.51
N SER A 162 -9.55 -7.54 18.79
CA SER A 162 -9.63 -9.00 18.98
C SER A 162 -9.37 -9.73 17.67
N ARG A 163 -9.91 -9.19 16.56
CA ARG A 163 -9.66 -9.73 15.22
C ARG A 163 -8.21 -9.58 14.79
N TYR A 164 -7.59 -8.44 15.06
CA TYR A 164 -6.16 -8.23 14.77
C TYR A 164 -5.26 -9.22 15.52
N ALA A 165 -5.50 -9.42 16.81
CA ALA A 165 -4.76 -10.40 17.62
C ALA A 165 -5.01 -11.86 17.18
N GLU A 166 -6.19 -12.17 16.64
CA GLU A 166 -6.47 -13.46 16.00
C GLU A 166 -5.62 -13.64 14.73
N LEU A 167 -5.59 -12.64 13.85
CA LEU A 167 -4.81 -12.69 12.61
C LEU A 167 -3.33 -12.86 12.88
N GLN A 168 -2.75 -12.07 13.81
CA GLN A 168 -1.35 -12.18 14.21
C GLN A 168 -0.99 -13.61 14.61
N ARG A 169 -1.80 -14.26 15.47
CA ARG A 169 -1.57 -15.65 15.89
C ARG A 169 -1.63 -16.64 14.74
N SER A 170 -2.59 -16.46 13.82
CA SER A 170 -2.76 -17.37 12.68
C SER A 170 -1.69 -17.20 11.61
N TYR A 171 -1.18 -15.98 11.42
CA TYR A 171 -0.22 -15.66 10.37
C TYR A 171 1.18 -16.20 10.70
N THR A 172 1.61 -16.09 11.96
CA THR A 172 2.88 -16.69 12.44
C THR A 172 2.90 -18.22 12.35
N GLN A 173 1.74 -18.87 12.20
CA GLN A 173 1.63 -20.33 12.10
C GLN A 173 1.51 -20.83 10.65
N GLN A 174 1.50 -19.95 9.65
CA GLN A 174 1.50 -20.37 8.26
C GLN A 174 2.89 -20.94 7.89
N PRO A 175 2.95 -22.14 7.26
CA PRO A 175 4.21 -22.63 6.72
C PRO A 175 4.70 -21.68 5.63
N ALA A 176 6.01 -21.39 5.66
CA ALA A 176 6.72 -20.60 4.65
C ALA A 176 6.67 -21.28 3.27
#